data_AF-A0A1F8P083-F1
#
_entry.id   AF-A0A1F8P083-F1
#
_cell.length_a   1.000
_cell.length_b   1.000
_cell.length_c   1.000
_cell.angle_alpha   90.00
_cell.angle_beta   90.00
_cell.angle_gamma   90.00
#
_symmetry.space_group_name_H-M   'P 1'
#
loop_
_entity.id
_entity.type
_entity.pdbx_description
1 polymer ?
#
loop_
_entity_poly.entity_id
_entity_poly.type
_entity_poly.pdbx_seq_one_letter_code
_entity_poly.pdbx_strand_id
1 'polypeptide(L)'
;MVNVMNKTLSEHRLRAAFSQLKKAIGGYGFTVADAEKVLDLSKRSVSLILSELVEEGLIVRTGRGIYAFSEKPSPLVSPETLLEDSRKLYRALEDKGIQFALSCLDILADYTHLILRRYPHFCWVLTGSEDWAMEVVEAAGFVPLRNPNSDQLTIALDLTPANELTVIRKTTIFYAVDDGVASVERALVDLHYEVTRDRYPLDAAELIRMYYNALTAVSLEYPKMLRYAGLRRFRSEIEWVLWKFKDRIDIPSTYIKKPQSPNKFIRQLPSLDEALR
;
A
#
# COMPACT_ATOMS: atom_id res chain seq x y z
N MET A 1 -0.49 26.34 -9.56
CA MET A 1 0.22 26.95 -8.41
C MET A 1 -0.65 27.08 -7.15
N VAL A 2 -1.92 27.50 -7.23
CA VAL A 2 -2.81 27.62 -6.05
C VAL A 2 -3.04 26.28 -5.30
N ASN A 3 -3.09 25.15 -6.01
CA ASN A 3 -3.35 23.84 -5.41
C ASN A 3 -2.15 23.24 -4.64
N VAL A 4 -0.93 23.55 -5.07
CA VAL A 4 0.30 23.13 -4.38
C VAL A 4 0.47 23.94 -3.09
N MET A 5 0.27 25.25 -3.17
CA MET A 5 0.38 26.16 -2.02
C MET A 5 -0.66 25.85 -0.92
N ASN A 6 -1.89 25.46 -1.30
CA ASN A 6 -2.91 25.02 -0.35
C ASN A 6 -2.58 23.66 0.29
N LYS A 7 -1.96 22.72 -0.45
CA LYS A 7 -1.50 21.43 0.08
C LYS A 7 -0.35 21.63 1.08
N THR A 8 0.62 22.48 0.77
CA THR A 8 1.75 22.80 1.66
C THR A 8 1.30 23.52 2.94
N LEU A 9 0.32 24.43 2.85
CA LEU A 9 -0.29 25.07 4.03
C LEU A 9 -1.05 24.07 4.90
N SER A 10 -1.76 23.12 4.28
CA SER A 10 -2.48 22.06 4.98
C SER A 10 -1.53 21.09 5.70
N GLU A 11 -0.45 20.67 5.05
CA GLU A 11 0.59 19.81 5.64
C GLU A 11 1.33 20.50 6.79
N HIS A 12 1.67 21.78 6.65
CA HIS A 12 2.31 22.54 7.73
C HIS A 12 1.38 22.68 8.94
N ARG A 13 0.09 22.93 8.70
CA ARG A 13 -0.95 22.97 9.76
C ARG A 13 -1.08 21.63 10.47
N LEU A 14 -1.12 20.52 9.72
CA LEU A 14 -1.26 19.17 10.28
C LEU A 14 -0.04 18.77 11.10
N ARG A 15 1.17 19.03 10.61
CA ARG A 15 2.41 18.76 11.37
C ARG A 15 2.50 19.57 12.65
N ALA A 16 2.08 20.85 12.61
CA ALA A 16 2.03 21.69 13.80
C ALA A 16 1.03 21.15 14.84
N ALA A 17 -0.18 20.79 14.40
CA ALA A 17 -1.20 20.20 15.27
C ALA A 17 -0.73 18.87 15.87
N PHE A 18 -0.13 17.99 15.06
CA PHE A 18 0.43 16.72 15.52
C PHE A 18 1.53 16.93 16.57
N SER A 19 2.46 17.86 16.33
CA SER A 19 3.55 18.14 17.26
C SER A 19 3.04 18.69 18.60
N GLN A 20 2.06 19.60 18.58
CA GLN A 20 1.42 20.12 19.78
C GLN A 20 0.71 19.02 20.58
N LEU A 21 -0.09 18.20 19.91
CA LEU A 21 -0.76 17.05 20.51
C LEU A 21 0.27 16.10 21.15
N LYS A 22 1.30 15.70 20.39
CA LYS A 22 2.31 14.73 20.87
C LYS A 22 3.10 15.24 22.06
N LYS A 23 3.42 16.54 22.08
CA LYS A 23 4.14 17.18 23.18
C LYS A 23 3.28 17.30 24.44
N ALA A 24 2.00 17.62 24.30
CA ALA A 24 1.10 17.85 25.44
C ALA A 24 0.54 16.57 26.04
N ILE A 25 0.28 15.56 25.21
CA ILE A 25 -0.43 14.33 25.59
C ILE A 25 0.55 13.17 25.82
N GLY A 26 1.71 13.18 25.16
CA GLY A 26 2.70 12.10 25.23
C GLY A 26 2.36 10.90 24.35
N GLY A 27 2.63 9.67 24.82
CA GLY A 27 2.39 8.42 24.08
C GLY A 27 1.06 7.72 24.39
N TYR A 28 0.20 8.33 25.20
CA TYR A 28 -1.07 7.72 25.63
C TYR A 28 -2.21 7.97 24.65
N GLY A 29 -3.28 7.19 24.77
CA GLY A 29 -4.54 7.46 24.07
C GLY A 29 -5.19 8.75 24.56
N PHE A 30 -5.83 9.49 23.66
CA PHE A 30 -6.48 10.78 23.91
C PHE A 30 -7.83 10.91 23.22
N THR A 31 -8.68 11.80 23.74
CA THR A 31 -10.01 12.05 23.21
C THR A 31 -10.10 13.32 22.38
N VAL A 32 -11.22 13.52 21.69
CA VAL A 32 -11.53 14.81 21.03
C VAL A 32 -11.47 15.96 22.03
N ALA A 33 -11.95 15.77 23.26
CA ALA A 33 -11.96 16.83 24.28
C ALA A 33 -10.53 17.17 24.76
N ASP A 34 -9.62 16.20 24.79
CA ASP A 34 -8.22 16.44 25.11
C ASP A 34 -7.55 17.24 23.99
N ALA A 35 -7.84 16.89 22.73
CA ALA A 35 -7.34 17.62 21.57
C ALA A 35 -7.91 19.05 21.46
N GLU A 36 -9.18 19.27 21.85
CA GLU A 36 -9.77 20.62 21.98
C GLU A 36 -9.01 21.49 22.97
N LYS A 37 -8.64 20.94 24.13
CA LYS A 37 -7.86 21.67 25.14
C LYS A 37 -6.45 21.99 24.67
N VAL A 38 -5.81 21.09 23.93
CA VAL A 38 -4.42 21.26 23.49
C VAL A 38 -4.31 22.20 22.30
N LEU A 39 -5.21 22.07 21.32
CA LEU A 39 -5.16 22.87 20.10
C LEU A 39 -5.86 24.22 20.25
N ASP A 40 -6.67 24.40 21.31
CA ASP A 40 -7.49 25.58 21.55
C ASP A 40 -8.38 25.92 20.34
N LEU A 41 -9.08 24.88 19.83
CA LEU A 41 -9.93 24.95 18.65
C LEU A 41 -11.32 24.39 18.93
N SER A 42 -12.29 24.79 18.11
CA SER A 42 -13.64 24.24 18.19
C SER A 42 -13.66 22.74 17.91
N LYS A 43 -14.59 22.02 18.56
CA LYS A 43 -14.85 20.58 18.32
C LYS A 43 -14.88 20.18 16.86
N ARG A 44 -15.51 21.00 16.02
CA ARG A 44 -15.66 20.74 14.58
C ARG A 44 -14.31 20.81 13.88
N SER A 45 -13.51 21.84 14.16
CA SER A 45 -12.17 22.01 13.60
C SER A 45 -11.22 20.90 14.08
N VAL A 46 -11.26 20.56 15.36
CA VAL A 46 -10.48 19.45 15.92
C VAL A 46 -10.87 18.12 15.30
N SER A 47 -12.17 17.85 15.16
CA SER A 47 -12.62 16.59 14.52
C SER A 47 -12.15 16.47 13.07
N LEU A 48 -12.09 17.60 12.33
CA LEU A 48 -11.54 17.64 10.97
C LEU A 48 -10.02 17.35 10.99
N ILE A 49 -9.26 18.05 11.83
CA ILE A 49 -7.81 17.84 11.97
C ILE A 49 -7.50 16.40 12.39
N LEU A 50 -8.23 15.84 13.34
CA LEU A 50 -8.03 14.45 13.76
C LEU A 50 -8.40 13.46 12.66
N SER A 51 -9.40 13.76 11.82
CA SER A 51 -9.71 12.95 10.64
C SER A 51 -8.56 12.99 9.63
N GLU A 52 -8.04 14.18 9.34
CA GLU A 52 -6.89 14.39 8.45
C GLU A 52 -5.63 13.69 9.02
N LEU A 53 -5.34 13.79 10.32
CA LEU A 53 -4.20 13.11 10.94
C LEU A 53 -4.34 11.57 10.93
N VAL A 54 -5.57 11.04 10.96
CA VAL A 54 -5.85 9.61 10.77
C VAL A 54 -5.68 9.21 9.31
N GLU A 55 -6.13 10.04 8.38
CA GLU A 55 -5.90 9.85 6.94
C GLU A 55 -4.40 9.87 6.63
N GLU A 56 -3.61 10.73 7.25
CA GLU A 56 -2.14 10.78 7.09
C GLU A 56 -1.39 9.70 7.91
N GLY A 57 -2.10 8.83 8.63
CA GLY A 57 -1.51 7.73 9.42
C GLY A 57 -0.67 8.16 10.63
N LEU A 58 -0.72 9.44 11.03
CA LEU A 58 0.06 9.99 12.14
C LEU A 58 -0.53 9.59 13.50
N ILE A 59 -1.85 9.44 13.56
CA ILE A 59 -2.58 8.94 14.72
C ILE A 59 -3.54 7.84 14.29
N VAL A 60 -3.86 6.93 15.20
CA VAL A 60 -4.83 5.85 14.98
C VAL A 60 -6.06 6.06 15.85
N ARG A 61 -7.24 5.73 15.33
CA ARG A 61 -8.49 5.78 16.10
C ARG A 61 -8.72 4.45 16.80
N THR A 62 -8.57 4.42 18.12
CA THR A 62 -8.69 3.19 18.94
C THR A 62 -10.11 2.97 19.49
N GLY A 63 -10.98 3.98 19.42
CA GLY A 63 -12.37 3.88 19.88
C GLY A 63 -13.25 5.07 19.46
N ARG A 64 -14.49 5.11 19.94
CA ARG A 64 -15.44 6.20 19.61
C ARG A 64 -14.96 7.52 20.20
N GLY A 65 -14.24 8.28 19.38
CA GLY A 65 -13.65 9.57 19.77
C GLY A 65 -12.38 9.44 20.59
N ILE A 66 -11.74 8.27 20.56
CA ILE A 66 -10.46 7.97 21.20
C ILE A 66 -9.42 7.72 20.10
N TYR A 67 -8.26 8.34 20.25
CA TYR A 67 -7.14 8.35 19.34
C TYR A 67 -5.86 7.98 20.08
N ALA A 68 -4.84 7.50 19.39
CA ALA A 68 -3.50 7.31 19.93
C ALA A 68 -2.49 7.72 18.87
N PHE A 69 -1.29 8.15 19.28
CA PHE A 69 -0.22 8.37 18.32
C PHE A 69 0.16 7.06 17.66
N SER A 70 0.40 7.08 16.35
CA SER A 70 1.00 5.91 15.71
C SER A 70 2.42 5.76 16.25
N GLU A 71 2.69 4.66 16.94
CA GLU A 71 4.07 4.27 17.30
C GLU A 71 4.83 3.77 16.06
N LYS A 72 4.09 3.39 15.00
CA LYS A 72 4.66 2.89 13.75
C LYS A 72 5.01 4.05 12.83
N PRO A 73 6.20 4.04 12.20
CA PRO A 73 6.57 5.04 11.21
C PRO A 73 5.62 4.99 10.00
N SER A 74 5.41 6.13 9.36
CA SER A 74 4.80 6.16 8.02
C SER A 74 5.72 5.44 7.02
N PRO A 75 5.18 4.72 6.04
CA PRO A 75 5.99 4.08 5.01
C PRO A 75 6.77 5.13 4.20
N LEU A 76 8.07 4.88 3.96
CA LEU A 76 8.91 5.74 3.13
C LEU A 76 8.90 5.25 1.69
N VAL A 77 7.84 5.60 0.96
CA VAL A 77 7.67 5.20 -0.45
C VAL A 77 7.73 6.44 -1.34
N SER A 78 8.75 6.48 -2.19
CA SER A 78 9.04 7.57 -3.13
C SER A 78 9.96 7.05 -4.24
N PRO A 79 10.06 7.75 -5.38
CA PRO A 79 11.03 7.39 -6.42
C PRO A 79 12.48 7.26 -5.89
N GLU A 80 12.87 8.07 -4.91
CA GLU A 80 14.20 8.09 -4.31
C GLU A 80 14.47 6.90 -3.39
N THR A 81 13.43 6.24 -2.87
CA THR A 81 13.56 5.07 -2.00
C THR A 81 13.51 3.75 -2.78
N LEU A 82 13.15 3.77 -4.06
CA LEU A 82 13.19 2.59 -4.93
C LEU A 82 14.61 2.02 -5.06
N LEU A 83 14.71 0.70 -5.16
CA LEU A 83 15.94 -0.01 -5.53
C LEU A 83 16.43 0.42 -6.91
N GLU A 84 17.71 0.18 -7.20
CA GLU A 84 18.38 0.68 -8.40
C GLU A 84 17.66 0.31 -9.71
N ASP A 85 17.29 -0.97 -9.88
CA ASP A 85 16.58 -1.45 -11.06
C ASP A 85 15.18 -0.84 -11.17
N SER A 86 14.41 -0.84 -10.08
CA SER A 86 13.08 -0.22 -10.00
C SER A 86 13.13 1.29 -10.32
N ARG A 87 14.18 1.98 -9.86
CA ARG A 87 14.41 3.41 -10.10
C ARG A 87 14.83 3.69 -11.55
N LYS A 88 15.60 2.80 -12.16
CA LYS A 88 15.95 2.88 -13.58
C LYS A 88 14.70 2.72 -14.45
N LEU A 89 13.87 1.73 -14.15
CA LEU A 89 12.58 1.52 -14.79
C LEU A 89 11.65 2.74 -14.62
N TYR A 90 11.56 3.24 -13.39
CA TYR A 90 10.81 4.44 -13.05
C TYR A 90 11.17 5.63 -13.95
N ARG A 91 12.46 5.99 -14.01
CA ARG A 91 12.94 7.12 -14.81
C ARG A 91 12.66 6.94 -16.29
N ALA A 92 12.85 5.73 -16.81
CA ALA A 92 12.58 5.44 -18.21
C ALA A 92 11.11 5.73 -18.59
N LEU A 93 10.17 5.33 -17.74
CA LEU A 93 8.74 5.58 -17.95
C LEU A 93 8.37 7.06 -17.74
N GLU A 94 8.92 7.69 -16.69
CA GLU A 94 8.70 9.10 -16.35
C GLU A 94 9.22 10.04 -17.45
N ASP A 95 10.45 9.83 -17.93
CA ASP A 95 11.09 10.64 -18.98
C ASP A 95 10.30 10.62 -20.30
N LYS A 96 9.49 9.58 -20.51
CA LYS A 96 8.63 9.42 -21.69
C LYS A 96 7.21 9.91 -21.44
N GLY A 97 6.89 10.42 -20.25
CA GLY A 97 5.57 10.93 -19.90
C GLY A 97 4.49 9.85 -19.87
N ILE A 98 4.88 8.59 -19.66
CA ILE A 98 3.92 7.48 -19.53
C ILE A 98 3.21 7.66 -18.19
N GLN A 99 1.89 7.47 -18.17
CA GLN A 99 1.15 7.38 -16.91
C GLN A 99 1.20 5.94 -16.39
N PHE A 100 1.90 5.72 -15.29
CA PHE A 100 2.13 4.39 -14.72
C PHE A 100 2.02 4.36 -13.19
N ALA A 101 2.08 3.15 -12.63
CA ALA A 101 2.21 2.88 -11.22
C ALA A 101 3.09 1.64 -11.01
N LEU A 102 4.28 1.81 -10.44
CA LEU A 102 5.09 0.70 -9.93
C LEU A 102 4.49 0.22 -8.60
N SER A 103 4.34 -1.09 -8.44
CA SER A 103 3.68 -1.68 -7.25
C SER A 103 4.23 -3.07 -6.90
N CYS A 104 3.49 -3.82 -6.06
CA CYS A 104 3.91 -5.13 -5.56
C CYS A 104 5.29 -5.08 -4.88
N LEU A 105 6.22 -5.91 -5.30
CA LEU A 105 7.50 -6.14 -4.63
C LEU A 105 8.47 -4.96 -4.79
N ASP A 106 8.28 -4.10 -5.79
CA ASP A 106 8.99 -2.80 -5.87
C ASP A 106 8.75 -1.93 -4.64
N ILE A 107 7.61 -2.12 -3.96
CA ILE A 107 7.20 -1.39 -2.76
C ILE A 107 7.29 -2.26 -1.51
N LEU A 108 7.11 -3.58 -1.66
CA LEU A 108 6.93 -4.52 -0.55
C LEU A 108 8.16 -5.38 -0.23
N ALA A 109 9.29 -5.18 -0.93
CA ALA A 109 10.50 -5.98 -0.73
C ALA A 109 10.94 -6.03 0.74
N ASP A 110 10.86 -4.91 1.47
CA ASP A 110 11.25 -4.82 2.88
C ASP A 110 10.32 -5.60 3.83
N TYR A 111 9.16 -6.04 3.35
CA TYR A 111 8.20 -6.81 4.14
C TYR A 111 8.23 -8.31 3.84
N THR A 112 9.12 -8.78 2.95
CA THR A 112 9.26 -10.21 2.68
C THR A 112 10.00 -10.90 3.81
N HIS A 113 9.59 -12.13 4.11
CA HIS A 113 10.30 -12.97 5.08
C HIS A 113 11.47 -13.67 4.42
N LEU A 114 11.28 -14.16 3.19
CA LEU A 114 12.36 -14.70 2.40
C LEU A 114 13.15 -13.57 1.75
N ILE A 115 14.49 -13.66 1.78
CA ILE A 115 15.34 -12.75 1.01
C ILE A 115 15.04 -13.01 -0.47
N LEU A 116 14.22 -12.15 -1.06
CA LEU A 116 13.97 -12.17 -2.50
C LEU A 116 15.20 -11.61 -3.19
N ARG A 117 16.13 -12.49 -3.58
CA ARG A 117 17.32 -12.08 -4.33
C ARG A 117 16.95 -11.39 -5.65
N ARG A 118 15.80 -11.73 -6.25
CA ARG A 118 15.26 -11.16 -7.50
C ARG A 118 13.74 -11.32 -7.53
N TYR A 119 13.01 -10.29 -7.97
CA TYR A 119 11.58 -10.35 -8.23
C TYR A 119 11.24 -9.54 -9.50
N PRO A 120 10.17 -9.89 -10.24
CA PRO A 120 9.74 -9.12 -11.40
C PRO A 120 9.14 -7.78 -10.95
N HIS A 121 9.44 -6.73 -11.71
CA HIS A 121 8.78 -5.44 -11.55
C HIS A 121 7.32 -5.56 -11.98
N PHE A 122 6.41 -4.93 -11.25
CA PHE A 122 5.01 -4.83 -11.67
C PHE A 122 4.63 -3.39 -11.95
N CYS A 123 4.32 -3.13 -13.22
CA CYS A 123 3.97 -1.80 -13.71
C CYS A 123 2.53 -1.80 -14.23
N TRP A 124 1.67 -1.00 -13.60
CA TRP A 124 0.33 -0.71 -14.12
C TRP A 124 0.37 0.54 -14.99
N VAL A 125 0.03 0.41 -16.26
CA VAL A 125 -0.01 1.51 -17.23
C VAL A 125 -1.43 1.85 -17.62
N LEU A 126 -1.64 3.08 -18.08
CA LEU A 126 -2.95 3.50 -18.57
C LEU A 126 -3.40 2.58 -19.73
N THR A 127 -4.67 2.21 -19.72
CA THR A 127 -5.26 1.40 -20.81
C THR A 127 -5.11 2.15 -22.14
N GLY A 128 -4.51 1.50 -23.14
CA GLY A 128 -4.14 2.09 -24.43
C GLY A 128 -2.67 2.48 -24.54
N SER A 129 -1.92 2.48 -23.44
CA SER A 129 -0.48 2.82 -23.42
C SER A 129 0.43 1.59 -23.35
N GLU A 130 -0.10 0.37 -23.46
CA GLU A 130 0.68 -0.86 -23.24
C GLU A 130 1.79 -1.08 -24.27
N ASP A 131 1.54 -0.82 -25.56
CA ASP A 131 2.57 -0.96 -26.61
C ASP A 131 3.73 0.00 -26.36
N TRP A 132 3.41 1.28 -26.14
CA TRP A 132 4.41 2.31 -25.87
C TRP A 132 5.21 2.02 -24.59
N ALA A 133 4.54 1.56 -23.52
CA ALA A 133 5.23 1.16 -22.30
C ALA A 133 6.19 0.00 -22.52
N MET A 134 5.79 -1.03 -23.29
CA MET A 134 6.69 -2.16 -23.59
C MET A 134 7.95 -1.68 -24.32
N GLU A 135 7.81 -0.83 -25.35
CA GLU A 135 8.96 -0.27 -26.08
C GLU A 135 9.91 0.53 -25.18
N VAL A 136 9.37 1.35 -24.27
CA VAL A 136 10.17 2.14 -23.34
C VAL A 136 10.89 1.27 -22.32
N VAL A 137 10.23 0.24 -21.81
CA VAL A 137 10.80 -0.72 -20.86
C VAL A 137 11.91 -1.55 -21.51
N GLU A 138 11.69 -2.01 -22.75
CA GLU A 138 12.70 -2.73 -23.54
C GLU A 138 13.91 -1.85 -23.85
N ALA A 139 13.69 -0.60 -24.26
CA ALA A 139 14.76 0.37 -24.51
C ALA A 139 15.58 0.70 -23.23
N ALA A 140 14.99 0.56 -22.05
CA ALA A 140 15.67 0.70 -20.77
C ALA A 140 16.47 -0.56 -20.36
N GLY A 141 16.44 -1.63 -21.17
CA GLY A 141 17.18 -2.87 -20.95
C GLY A 141 16.48 -3.88 -20.04
N PHE A 142 15.15 -3.77 -19.89
CA PHE A 142 14.32 -4.76 -19.21
C PHE A 142 13.60 -5.64 -20.24
N VAL A 143 13.10 -6.79 -19.80
CA VAL A 143 12.27 -7.70 -20.59
C VAL A 143 10.80 -7.48 -20.20
N PRO A 144 10.03 -6.74 -21.02
CA PRO A 144 8.63 -6.47 -20.72
C PRO A 144 7.72 -7.66 -21.07
N LEU A 145 6.76 -7.96 -20.20
CA LEU A 145 5.72 -8.98 -20.41
C LEU A 145 4.34 -8.35 -20.32
N ARG A 146 3.60 -8.36 -21.43
CA ARG A 146 2.23 -7.85 -21.45
C ARG A 146 1.26 -8.87 -20.85
N ASN A 147 0.68 -8.49 -19.72
CA ASN A 147 -0.40 -9.22 -19.07
C ASN A 147 -0.22 -10.76 -19.05
N PRO A 148 0.94 -11.30 -18.62
CA PRO A 148 1.20 -12.74 -18.59
C PRO A 148 0.27 -13.45 -17.61
N ASN A 149 -0.03 -14.71 -17.89
CA ASN A 149 -0.60 -15.65 -16.91
C ASN A 149 0.52 -16.26 -16.02
N SER A 150 0.15 -17.10 -15.04
CA SER A 150 1.11 -17.76 -14.12
C SER A 150 2.18 -18.54 -14.87
N ASP A 151 1.80 -19.36 -15.84
CA ASP A 151 2.72 -20.24 -16.58
C ASP A 151 3.72 -19.43 -17.40
N GLN A 152 3.24 -18.41 -18.11
CA GLN A 152 4.08 -17.52 -18.91
C GLN A 152 5.08 -16.77 -18.03
N LEU A 153 4.63 -16.27 -16.88
CA LEU A 153 5.50 -15.58 -15.94
C LEU A 153 6.53 -16.53 -15.31
N THR A 154 6.12 -17.75 -14.97
CA THR A 154 7.01 -18.80 -14.45
C THR A 154 8.11 -19.12 -15.46
N ILE A 155 7.74 -19.40 -16.71
CA ILE A 155 8.71 -19.67 -17.79
C ILE A 155 9.66 -18.48 -17.97
N ALA A 156 9.15 -17.25 -17.93
CA ALA A 156 10.00 -16.07 -18.07
C ALA A 156 10.99 -15.93 -16.90
N LEU A 157 10.53 -16.17 -15.66
CA LEU A 157 11.37 -16.15 -14.45
C LEU A 157 12.46 -17.23 -14.47
N ASP A 158 12.23 -18.36 -15.15
CA ASP A 158 13.24 -19.40 -15.35
C ASP A 158 14.29 -19.00 -16.40
N LEU A 159 13.90 -18.22 -17.41
CA LEU A 159 14.75 -17.84 -18.54
C LEU A 159 15.48 -16.51 -18.35
N THR A 160 14.96 -15.64 -17.49
CA THR A 160 15.43 -14.26 -17.34
C THR A 160 15.62 -13.95 -15.85
N PRO A 161 16.71 -13.28 -15.45
CA PRO A 161 16.83 -12.72 -14.11
C PRO A 161 15.58 -11.92 -13.73
N ALA A 162 14.96 -12.22 -12.59
CA ALA A 162 13.66 -11.63 -12.28
C ALA A 162 13.68 -10.10 -12.18
N ASN A 163 14.78 -9.48 -11.73
CA ASN A 163 14.96 -8.02 -11.70
C ASN A 163 15.12 -7.38 -13.08
N GLU A 164 15.25 -8.17 -14.15
CA GLU A 164 15.22 -7.69 -15.53
C GLU A 164 13.81 -7.82 -16.12
N LEU A 165 12.91 -8.58 -15.50
CA LEU A 165 11.53 -8.75 -15.98
C LEU A 165 10.62 -7.64 -15.48
N THR A 166 9.80 -7.12 -16.38
CA THR A 166 8.75 -6.14 -16.04
C THR A 166 7.40 -6.65 -16.53
N VAL A 167 6.51 -6.97 -15.59
CA VAL A 167 5.11 -7.29 -15.88
C VAL A 167 4.36 -6.00 -16.13
N ILE A 168 3.81 -5.85 -17.34
CA ILE A 168 2.95 -4.73 -17.71
C ILE A 168 1.49 -5.14 -17.59
N ARG A 169 0.78 -4.52 -16.64
CA ARG A 169 -0.67 -4.62 -16.46
C ARG A 169 -1.33 -3.33 -16.93
N LYS A 170 -2.52 -3.42 -17.53
CA LYS A 170 -3.31 -2.23 -17.84
C LYS A 170 -4.21 -1.84 -16.66
N THR A 171 -4.42 -0.55 -16.48
CA THR A 171 -5.35 0.00 -15.48
C THR A 171 -6.02 1.26 -15.99
N THR A 172 -7.12 1.62 -15.35
CA THR A 172 -7.72 2.97 -15.39
C THR A 172 -7.75 3.59 -13.99
N ILE A 173 -7.18 2.91 -12.99
CA ILE A 173 -7.27 3.24 -11.58
C ILE A 173 -5.87 3.62 -11.08
N PHE A 174 -5.61 4.93 -10.98
CA PHE A 174 -4.38 5.50 -10.42
C PHE A 174 -4.58 6.04 -8.99
N TYR A 175 -5.59 5.54 -8.28
CA TYR A 175 -5.78 5.83 -6.87
C TYR A 175 -4.64 5.25 -6.02
N ALA A 176 -4.22 5.97 -4.97
CA ALA A 176 -3.13 5.58 -4.06
C ALA A 176 -1.79 5.37 -4.80
N VAL A 177 -1.51 6.26 -5.74
CA VAL A 177 -0.25 6.37 -6.49
C VAL A 177 0.18 7.81 -6.41
N ASP A 178 1.41 8.04 -5.95
CA ASP A 178 2.05 9.34 -5.92
C ASP A 178 3.28 9.28 -6.83
N ASP A 179 3.35 10.20 -7.79
CA ASP A 179 4.45 10.31 -8.75
C ASP A 179 4.87 8.98 -9.40
N GLY A 180 3.91 8.15 -9.81
CA GLY A 180 4.18 6.86 -10.48
C GLY A 180 4.54 5.70 -9.54
N VAL A 181 4.53 5.93 -8.22
CA VAL A 181 4.86 4.92 -7.19
C VAL A 181 3.61 4.63 -6.35
N ALA A 182 3.26 3.36 -6.20
CA ALA A 182 2.11 2.95 -5.39
C ALA A 182 2.39 3.06 -3.89
N SER A 183 1.37 3.43 -3.10
CA SER A 183 1.46 3.32 -1.64
C SER A 183 1.56 1.85 -1.19
N VAL A 184 2.02 1.61 0.04
CA VAL A 184 2.09 0.24 0.62
C VAL A 184 0.71 -0.42 0.62
N GLU A 185 -0.35 0.32 0.93
CA GLU A 185 -1.73 -0.17 0.91
C GLU A 185 -2.12 -0.66 -0.48
N ARG A 186 -1.79 0.12 -1.52
CA ARG A 186 -2.06 -0.27 -2.90
C ARG A 186 -1.24 -1.50 -3.28
N ALA A 187 0.04 -1.52 -2.96
CA ALA A 187 0.93 -2.63 -3.30
C ALA A 187 0.49 -3.94 -2.66
N LEU A 188 0.02 -3.92 -1.39
CA LEU A 188 -0.54 -5.11 -0.74
C LEU A 188 -1.79 -5.62 -1.47
N VAL A 189 -2.67 -4.71 -1.87
CA VAL A 189 -3.90 -5.05 -2.61
C VAL A 189 -3.56 -5.59 -4.00
N ASP A 190 -2.60 -4.97 -4.69
CA ASP A 190 -2.14 -5.38 -6.01
C ASP A 190 -1.50 -6.76 -5.97
N LEU A 191 -0.58 -7.00 -5.03
CA LEU A 191 0.06 -8.30 -4.85
C LEU A 191 -0.95 -9.38 -4.46
N HIS A 192 -1.84 -9.09 -3.51
CA HIS A 192 -2.92 -10.01 -3.13
C HIS A 192 -3.74 -10.44 -4.34
N TYR A 193 -4.09 -9.50 -5.22
CA TYR A 193 -4.81 -9.83 -6.44
C TYR A 193 -3.99 -10.74 -7.36
N GLU A 194 -2.72 -10.42 -7.62
CA GLU A 194 -1.88 -11.21 -8.52
C GLU A 194 -1.69 -12.64 -8.00
N VAL A 195 -1.45 -12.82 -6.70
CA VAL A 195 -1.27 -14.13 -6.08
C VAL A 195 -2.57 -14.92 -6.05
N THR A 196 -3.65 -14.34 -5.52
CA THR A 196 -4.92 -15.07 -5.37
C THR A 196 -5.60 -15.39 -6.69
N ARG A 197 -5.26 -14.68 -7.78
CA ARG A 197 -5.77 -14.99 -9.13
C ARG A 197 -4.83 -15.91 -9.91
N ASP A 198 -3.80 -16.46 -9.26
CA ASP A 198 -2.81 -17.33 -9.89
C ASP A 198 -2.19 -16.66 -11.13
N ARG A 199 -1.73 -15.42 -10.94
CA ARG A 199 -1.05 -14.61 -11.96
C ARG A 199 0.40 -14.32 -11.59
N TYR A 200 0.75 -14.54 -10.33
CA TYR A 200 2.09 -14.43 -9.82
C TYR A 200 2.37 -15.64 -8.93
N PRO A 201 3.40 -16.46 -9.22
CA PRO A 201 3.70 -17.68 -8.48
C PRO A 201 4.42 -17.39 -7.15
N LEU A 202 3.83 -16.53 -6.32
CA LEU A 202 4.25 -16.35 -4.93
C LEU A 202 3.47 -17.31 -4.04
N ASP A 203 4.17 -17.93 -3.10
CA ASP A 203 3.54 -18.77 -2.11
C ASP A 203 2.52 -17.98 -1.25
N ALA A 204 1.37 -18.61 -0.98
CA ALA A 204 0.30 -17.97 -0.25
C ALA A 204 0.65 -17.73 1.23
N ALA A 205 1.52 -18.54 1.83
CA ALA A 205 2.02 -18.28 3.18
C ALA A 205 2.93 -17.06 3.20
N GLU A 206 3.79 -16.89 2.19
CA GLU A 206 4.62 -15.69 2.06
C GLU A 206 3.78 -14.43 1.91
N LEU A 207 2.71 -14.46 1.11
CA LEU A 207 1.76 -13.33 1.03
C LEU A 207 1.19 -12.96 2.42
N ILE A 208 0.77 -13.95 3.21
CA ILE A 208 0.24 -13.72 4.57
C ILE A 208 1.33 -13.18 5.51
N ARG A 209 2.58 -13.66 5.40
CA ARG A 209 3.73 -13.12 6.13
C ARG A 209 3.99 -11.66 5.78
N MET A 210 3.93 -11.31 4.48
CA MET A 210 4.10 -9.93 4.04
C MET A 210 3.01 -9.00 4.59
N TYR A 211 1.75 -9.45 4.60
CA TYR A 211 0.67 -8.72 5.29
C TYR A 211 0.98 -8.51 6.76
N TYR A 212 1.39 -9.56 7.47
CA TYR A 212 1.76 -9.47 8.89
C TYR A 212 2.89 -8.46 9.12
N ASN A 213 3.97 -8.54 8.33
CA ASN A 213 5.12 -7.67 8.44
C ASN A 213 4.76 -6.21 8.16
N ALA A 214 4.03 -5.93 7.09
CA ALA A 214 3.59 -4.56 6.77
C ALA A 214 2.65 -4.00 7.85
N LEU A 215 1.65 -4.79 8.27
CA LEU A 215 0.69 -4.38 9.31
C LEU A 215 1.34 -4.15 10.67
N THR A 216 2.49 -4.75 10.97
CA THR A 216 3.20 -4.58 12.24
C THR A 216 4.32 -3.53 12.17
N ALA A 217 4.99 -3.37 11.03
CA ALA A 217 6.16 -2.51 10.89
C ALA A 217 5.83 -1.04 10.63
N VAL A 218 4.74 -0.73 9.92
CA VAL A 218 4.41 0.64 9.49
C VAL A 218 2.96 1.01 9.79
N SER A 219 2.70 2.32 9.83
CA SER A 219 1.34 2.85 9.91
C SER A 219 0.69 2.72 8.53
N LEU A 220 -0.43 2.00 8.44
CA LEU A 220 -1.18 1.82 7.20
C LEU A 220 -2.51 2.55 7.23
N GLU A 221 -2.87 3.14 6.10
CA GLU A 221 -4.14 3.81 5.88
C GLU A 221 -5.21 2.82 5.43
N TYR A 222 -5.83 2.11 6.38
CA TYR A 222 -6.90 1.15 6.07
C TYR A 222 -8.03 1.69 5.16
N PRO A 223 -8.51 2.95 5.29
CA PRO A 223 -9.47 3.51 4.34
C PRO A 223 -8.96 3.52 2.90
N LYS A 224 -7.69 3.91 2.70
CA LYS A 224 -7.03 3.95 1.39
C LYS A 224 -6.95 2.54 0.80
N MET A 225 -6.46 1.56 1.59
CA MET A 225 -6.40 0.16 1.21
C MET A 225 -7.76 -0.39 0.78
N LEU A 226 -8.76 -0.24 1.64
CA LEU A 226 -10.08 -0.84 1.42
C LEU A 226 -10.88 -0.11 0.33
N ARG A 227 -10.63 1.20 0.11
CA ARG A 227 -11.19 1.95 -1.03
C ARG A 227 -10.62 1.43 -2.34
N TYR A 228 -9.30 1.27 -2.43
CA TYR A 228 -8.65 0.75 -3.63
C TYR A 228 -9.11 -0.68 -3.96
N ALA A 229 -9.15 -1.57 -2.96
CA ALA A 229 -9.69 -2.93 -3.13
C ALA A 229 -11.16 -2.93 -3.59
N GLY A 230 -11.94 -1.93 -3.15
CA GLY A 230 -13.32 -1.70 -3.61
C GLY A 230 -13.39 -1.29 -5.08
N LEU A 231 -12.54 -0.38 -5.52
CA LEU A 231 -12.42 0.03 -6.92
C LEU A 231 -12.04 -1.16 -7.82
N ARG A 232 -11.22 -2.09 -7.32
CA ARG A 232 -10.89 -3.34 -8.02
C ARG A 232 -11.91 -4.49 -7.81
N ARG A 233 -13.00 -4.25 -7.09
CA ARG A 233 -14.12 -5.18 -6.84
C ARG A 233 -13.78 -6.44 -6.03
N PHE A 234 -12.81 -6.36 -5.11
CA PHE A 234 -12.50 -7.48 -4.19
C PHE A 234 -12.27 -7.03 -2.74
N ARG A 235 -12.84 -5.89 -2.33
CA ARG A 235 -12.75 -5.35 -0.97
C ARG A 235 -13.01 -6.38 0.13
N SER A 236 -14.02 -7.24 -0.03
CA SER A 236 -14.40 -8.24 0.98
C SER A 236 -13.27 -9.23 1.28
N GLU A 237 -12.37 -9.47 0.33
CA GLU A 237 -11.21 -10.33 0.53
C GLU A 237 -10.19 -9.67 1.46
N ILE A 238 -9.91 -8.40 1.25
CA ILE A 238 -9.01 -7.62 2.10
C ILE A 238 -9.61 -7.47 3.50
N GLU A 239 -10.91 -7.17 3.61
CA GLU A 239 -11.60 -7.15 4.91
C GLU A 239 -11.48 -8.50 5.64
N TRP A 240 -11.54 -9.62 4.91
CA TRP A 240 -11.38 -10.96 5.48
C TRP A 240 -9.95 -11.21 5.97
N VAL A 241 -8.94 -10.80 5.19
CA VAL A 241 -7.53 -10.86 5.60
C VAL A 241 -7.32 -10.04 6.87
N LEU A 242 -7.76 -8.77 6.91
CA LEU A 242 -7.67 -7.94 8.12
C LEU A 242 -8.40 -8.57 9.32
N TRP A 243 -9.56 -9.20 9.09
CA TRP A 243 -10.30 -9.90 10.13
C TRP A 243 -9.52 -11.10 10.72
N LYS A 244 -8.73 -11.82 9.92
CA LYS A 244 -7.83 -12.88 10.44
C LYS A 244 -6.76 -12.35 11.38
N PHE A 245 -6.31 -11.10 11.19
CA PHE A 245 -5.25 -10.48 11.99
C PHE A 245 -5.73 -9.80 13.26
N LYS A 246 -7.05 -9.62 13.43
CA LYS A 246 -7.65 -8.80 14.51
C LYS A 246 -7.22 -9.17 15.92
N ASP A 247 -6.91 -10.45 16.16
CA ASP A 247 -6.56 -10.98 17.49
C ASP A 247 -5.05 -10.88 17.77
N ARG A 248 -4.24 -10.47 16.78
CA ARG A 248 -2.78 -10.35 16.87
C ARG A 248 -2.24 -8.95 16.58
N ILE A 249 -2.99 -8.17 15.83
CA ILE A 249 -2.62 -6.81 15.43
C ILE A 249 -3.77 -5.89 15.80
N ASP A 250 -3.45 -4.77 16.46
CA ASP A 250 -4.42 -3.73 16.75
C ASP A 250 -4.84 -3.04 15.43
N ILE A 251 -5.94 -3.54 14.87
CA ILE A 251 -6.59 -2.98 13.68
C ILE A 251 -7.86 -2.28 14.18
N PRO A 252 -8.15 -1.03 13.77
CA PRO A 252 -9.37 -0.37 14.20
C PRO A 252 -10.62 -1.16 13.81
N SER A 253 -11.49 -1.45 14.79
CA SER A 253 -12.68 -2.29 14.62
C SER A 253 -13.63 -1.81 13.51
N THR A 254 -13.61 -0.51 13.18
CA THR A 254 -14.35 0.08 12.06
C THR A 254 -13.95 -0.47 10.69
N TYR A 255 -12.74 -1.00 10.56
CA TYR A 255 -12.20 -1.57 9.31
C TYR A 255 -12.25 -3.10 9.31
N ILE A 256 -12.61 -3.71 10.44
CA ILE A 256 -12.75 -5.14 10.60
C ILE A 256 -14.23 -5.51 10.48
N LYS A 257 -14.65 -5.96 9.30
CA LYS A 257 -15.99 -6.51 9.12
C LYS A 257 -15.92 -8.02 9.20
N LYS A 258 -16.78 -8.63 10.02
CA LYS A 258 -16.98 -10.08 9.98
C LYS A 258 -17.51 -10.42 8.59
N PRO A 259 -16.75 -11.15 7.78
CA PRO A 259 -17.11 -11.37 6.39
C PRO A 259 -18.26 -12.40 6.30
N GLN A 260 -19.15 -12.22 5.33
CA GLN A 260 -19.98 -13.33 4.85
C GLN A 260 -19.08 -14.35 4.15
N SER A 261 -19.47 -15.63 4.13
CA SER A 261 -18.58 -16.79 3.90
C SER A 261 -17.39 -16.54 2.96
N PRO A 262 -16.17 -17.01 3.28
CA PRO A 262 -15.00 -16.79 2.45
C PRO A 262 -15.23 -17.31 1.03
N ASN A 263 -14.89 -16.48 0.05
CA ASN A 263 -14.88 -16.89 -1.35
C ASN A 263 -13.74 -17.89 -1.61
N LYS A 264 -13.70 -18.49 -2.81
CA LYS A 264 -12.72 -19.53 -3.15
C LYS A 264 -11.25 -19.09 -2.98
N PHE A 265 -10.96 -17.82 -3.29
CA PHE A 265 -9.61 -17.25 -3.25
C PHE A 265 -9.10 -17.14 -1.82
N ILE A 266 -9.98 -16.72 -0.92
CA ILE A 266 -9.69 -16.62 0.50
C ILE A 266 -9.52 -17.98 1.18
N ARG A 267 -10.27 -19.00 0.74
CA ARG A 267 -10.17 -20.37 1.29
C ARG A 267 -8.82 -21.02 1.01
N GLN A 268 -8.12 -20.56 -0.03
CA GLN A 268 -6.80 -21.05 -0.40
C GLN A 268 -5.68 -20.41 0.44
N LEU A 269 -5.98 -19.31 1.14
CA LEU A 269 -4.98 -18.64 1.98
C LEU A 269 -4.82 -19.39 3.32
N PRO A 270 -3.58 -19.73 3.72
CA PRO A 270 -3.33 -20.38 5.00
C PRO A 270 -3.80 -19.51 6.17
N SER A 271 -4.03 -20.13 7.31
CA SER A 271 -4.18 -19.40 8.58
C SER A 271 -2.90 -18.65 8.91
N LEU A 272 -2.99 -17.64 9.77
CA LEU A 272 -1.81 -16.91 10.22
C LEU A 272 -0.82 -17.83 10.95
N ASP A 273 -1.31 -18.77 11.74
CA ASP A 273 -0.47 -19.74 12.45
C ASP A 273 0.25 -20.69 11.50
N GLU A 274 -0.43 -21.16 10.45
CA GLU A 274 0.21 -21.97 9.40
C GLU A 274 1.25 -21.14 8.64
N ALA A 275 0.92 -19.88 8.35
CA ALA A 275 1.82 -19.01 7.63
C ALA A 275 3.07 -18.66 8.42
N LEU A 276 2.99 -18.47 9.75
CA LEU A 276 4.11 -18.05 10.61
C LEU A 276 4.98 -19.21 11.13
N ARG A 277 4.57 -20.46 10.97
CA ARG A 277 5.41 -21.65 11.23
C ARG A 277 6.55 -21.73 10.22
#